data_AF-A0A5C9E752-F1
#
_entry.id   AF-A0A5C9E752-F1
#
_cell.length_a   1.000
_cell.length_b   1.000
_cell.length_c   1.000
_cell.angle_alpha   90.00
_cell.angle_beta   90.00
_cell.angle_gamma   90.00
#
_symmetry.space_group_name_H-M   'P 1'
#
loop_
_entity.id
_entity.type
_entity.pdbx_description
1 polymer ?
#
loop_
_entity_poly.entity_id
_entity_poly.type
_entity_poly.pdbx_seq_one_letter_code
_entity_poly.pdbx_strand_id
1 'polypeptide(L)'
;MKILSKNKEKEDLWLEIPSYALVALARRGMEKISLDQCFLKDCDNNDKNLLEPLKKEEYEEEGKQIKKIHIKCHKCERIFQLKLETIEKVAKPTKGSDKKKDEDLSMGLVYALDEEGNNLGHIGYF
;
A
#
# COMPACT_ATOMS: atom_id res chain seq x y z
N MET A 1 0.74 -3.63 -43.65
CA MET A 1 -0.12 -2.85 -42.74
C MET A 1 0.54 -2.82 -41.37
N LYS A 2 0.76 -1.61 -40.85
CA LYS A 2 1.18 -1.33 -39.47
C LYS A 2 0.19 -1.96 -38.48
N ILE A 3 0.69 -2.55 -37.39
CA ILE A 3 0.53 -2.04 -36.02
C ILE A 3 1.77 -2.52 -35.25
N LEU A 4 2.69 -1.59 -35.03
CA LEU A 4 3.61 -1.61 -33.89
C LEU A 4 2.84 -1.02 -32.70
N SER A 5 3.12 -1.55 -31.50
CA SER A 5 3.15 -0.84 -30.21
C SER A 5 2.13 -1.25 -29.13
N LYS A 6 2.67 -1.27 -27.89
CA LYS A 6 2.08 -1.40 -26.53
C LYS A 6 2.00 -2.84 -25.99
N ASN A 7 2.65 -3.26 -24.91
CA ASN A 7 3.40 -2.60 -23.84
C ASN A 7 4.46 -3.58 -23.31
N LYS A 8 5.75 -3.35 -23.60
CA LYS A 8 6.80 -3.67 -22.63
C LYS A 8 6.66 -2.62 -21.52
N GLU A 9 6.75 -3.05 -20.25
CA GLU A 9 6.64 -2.21 -19.04
C GLU A 9 5.23 -1.96 -18.49
N LYS A 10 4.37 -3.00 -18.39
CA LYS A 10 3.56 -3.07 -17.16
C LYS A 10 4.55 -3.53 -16.08
N GLU A 11 5.21 -2.59 -15.39
CA GLU A 11 5.76 -2.92 -14.06
C GLU A 11 4.66 -3.67 -13.31
N ASP A 12 4.99 -4.83 -12.78
CA ASP A 12 4.05 -5.57 -11.97
C ASP A 12 3.80 -4.74 -10.71
N LEU A 13 2.76 -3.89 -10.74
CA LEU A 13 2.40 -2.97 -9.66
C LEU A 13 2.16 -3.72 -8.35
N TRP A 14 1.97 -5.04 -8.39
CA TRP A 14 1.97 -5.88 -7.20
C TRP A 14 3.30 -5.91 -6.45
N LEU A 15 4.43 -5.69 -7.13
CA LEU A 15 5.74 -5.60 -6.49
C LEU A 15 5.88 -4.34 -5.61
N GLU A 16 5.07 -3.33 -5.88
CA GLU A 16 5.04 -2.07 -5.13
C GLU A 16 4.10 -2.15 -3.92
N ILE A 17 3.23 -3.16 -3.87
CA ILE A 17 2.27 -3.38 -2.78
C ILE A 17 2.90 -4.34 -1.76
N PRO A 18 3.03 -3.96 -0.47
CA PRO A 18 3.42 -4.89 0.58
C PRO A 18 2.47 -6.08 0.63
N SER A 19 2.97 -7.31 0.77
CA SER A 19 2.09 -8.48 0.78
C SER A 19 1.12 -8.48 1.98
N TYR A 20 1.55 -7.90 3.11
CA TYR A 20 0.77 -7.84 4.34
C TYR A 20 0.88 -6.48 5.02
N ALA A 21 -0.16 -6.13 5.75
CA ALA A 21 -0.14 -5.10 6.77
C ALA A 21 -0.27 -5.72 8.17
N LEU A 22 0.42 -5.16 9.16
CA LEU A 22 0.34 -5.53 10.56
C LEU A 22 -0.72 -4.69 11.25
N VAL A 23 -1.65 -5.35 11.95
CA VAL A 23 -2.75 -4.71 12.67
C VAL A 23 -2.60 -4.95 14.15
N ALA A 24 -2.57 -3.87 14.93
CA ALA A 24 -2.49 -3.95 16.38
C ALA A 24 -3.85 -4.34 16.98
N LEU A 25 -3.91 -5.50 17.64
CA LEU A 25 -5.09 -6.02 18.32
C LEU A 25 -5.04 -5.72 19.83
N ALA A 26 -4.63 -4.51 20.19
CA ALA A 26 -4.45 -4.07 21.58
C ALA A 26 -3.64 -5.10 22.40
N ARG A 27 -4.26 -5.75 23.40
CA ARG A 27 -3.60 -6.72 24.28
C ARG A 27 -3.35 -8.09 23.63
N ARG A 28 -3.94 -8.37 22.46
CA ARG A 28 -3.80 -9.66 21.77
C ARG A 28 -2.58 -9.72 20.83
N GLY A 29 -1.79 -8.65 20.77
CA GLY A 29 -0.59 -8.57 19.93
C GLY A 29 -0.91 -7.97 18.56
N MET A 30 -0.25 -8.48 17.52
CA MET A 30 -0.41 -8.03 16.14
C MET A 30 -0.85 -9.17 15.23
N GLU A 31 -1.74 -8.88 14.29
CA GLU A 31 -2.19 -9.80 13.25
C GLU A 31 -1.73 -9.34 11.87
N LYS A 32 -1.48 -10.29 10.97
CA LYS A 32 -1.14 -10.00 9.57
C LYS A 32 -2.41 -10.04 8.72
N ILE A 33 -2.69 -8.95 8.02
CA ILE A 33 -3.77 -8.86 7.03
C ILE A 33 -3.16 -8.82 5.64
N SER A 34 -3.61 -9.69 4.74
CA SER A 34 -3.17 -9.69 3.33
C SER A 34 -3.67 -8.43 2.62
N LEU A 35 -2.83 -7.78 1.81
CA LEU A 35 -3.28 -6.68 0.94
C LEU A 35 -3.82 -7.15 -0.41
N ASP A 36 -3.74 -8.46 -0.68
CA ASP A 36 -4.27 -9.11 -1.89
C ASP A 36 -5.80 -9.37 -1.79
N GLN A 37 -6.56 -8.46 -1.17
CA GLN A 37 -8.02 -8.55 -1.02
C GLN A 37 -8.70 -7.22 -1.36
N CYS A 38 -10.01 -7.24 -1.60
CA CYS A 38 -10.78 -6.02 -1.81
C CYS A 38 -11.20 -5.41 -0.47
N PHE A 39 -10.96 -4.12 -0.30
CA PHE A 39 -11.27 -3.39 0.95
C PHE A 39 -12.54 -2.53 0.85
N LEU A 40 -13.36 -2.71 -0.19
CA LEU A 40 -14.65 -2.04 -0.31
C LEU A 40 -15.68 -2.71 0.61
N LYS A 41 -16.49 -1.90 1.31
CA LYS A 41 -17.43 -2.36 2.36
C LYS A 41 -18.41 -3.44 1.91
N ASP A 42 -18.82 -3.45 0.64
CA ASP A 42 -19.77 -4.42 0.08
C ASP A 42 -19.10 -5.43 -0.86
N CYS A 43 -17.81 -5.72 -0.66
CA CYS A 43 -17.10 -6.74 -1.41
C CYS A 43 -16.25 -7.61 -0.50
N ASP A 44 -16.51 -8.91 -0.52
CA ASP A 44 -15.80 -9.96 0.19
C ASP A 44 -14.80 -10.69 -0.73
N ASN A 45 -14.21 -9.98 -1.71
CA ASN A 45 -13.23 -10.60 -2.59
C ASN A 45 -11.88 -10.79 -1.89
N ASN A 46 -11.50 -12.04 -1.65
CA ASN A 46 -10.19 -12.42 -1.12
C ASN A 46 -9.28 -13.08 -2.18
N ASP A 47 -9.69 -13.10 -3.45
CA ASP A 47 -8.92 -13.68 -4.54
C ASP A 47 -8.12 -12.60 -5.28
N LYS A 48 -6.78 -12.74 -5.21
CA LYS A 48 -5.82 -11.88 -5.91
C LYS A 48 -6.03 -11.88 -7.42
N ASN A 49 -6.45 -12.99 -8.02
CA ASN A 49 -6.62 -13.10 -9.46
C ASN A 49 -7.77 -12.22 -9.99
N LEU A 50 -8.68 -11.83 -9.11
CA LEU A 50 -9.77 -10.91 -9.41
C LEU A 50 -9.40 -9.45 -9.13
N LEU A 51 -8.14 -9.15 -8.80
CA LEU A 51 -7.64 -7.81 -8.54
C LEU A 51 -6.64 -7.40 -9.63
N GLU A 52 -6.90 -6.27 -10.28
CA GLU A 52 -6.03 -5.72 -11.31
C GLU A 52 -5.55 -4.32 -10.90
N PRO A 53 -4.28 -4.16 -10.50
CA PRO A 53 -3.66 -2.85 -10.36
C PRO A 53 -3.65 -2.10 -11.70
N LEU A 54 -4.18 -0.88 -11.70
CA LEU A 54 -4.36 -0.06 -12.90
C LEU A 54 -3.28 1.00 -13.05
N LYS A 55 -3.01 1.74 -11.98
CA LYS A 55 -2.07 2.86 -11.98
C LYS A 55 -1.45 3.07 -10.60
N LYS A 56 -0.27 3.70 -10.58
CA LYS A 56 0.39 4.22 -9.39
C LYS A 56 0.51 5.73 -9.44
N GLU A 57 0.37 6.38 -8.29
CA GLU A 57 0.66 7.79 -8.06
C GLU A 57 1.62 7.87 -6.88
N GLU A 58 2.68 8.66 -6.98
CA GLU A 58 3.69 8.81 -5.93
C GLU A 58 4.04 10.28 -5.77
N TYR A 59 4.01 10.77 -4.53
CA TYR A 59 4.27 12.16 -4.21
C TYR A 59 4.72 12.30 -2.75
N GLU A 60 5.34 13.44 -2.43
CA GLU A 60 5.75 13.78 -1.07
C GLU A 60 4.80 14.82 -0.48
N GLU A 61 4.34 14.60 0.75
CA GLU A 61 3.45 15.49 1.48
C GLU A 61 3.88 15.56 2.95
N GLU A 62 4.18 16.76 3.45
CA GLU A 62 4.53 17.00 4.87
C GLU A 62 5.69 16.12 5.39
N GLY A 63 6.67 15.79 4.55
CA GLY A 63 7.80 14.92 4.91
C GLY A 63 7.45 13.42 4.96
N LYS A 64 6.31 13.04 4.36
CA LYS A 64 5.91 11.66 4.13
C LYS A 64 5.97 11.36 2.63
N GLN A 65 6.49 10.20 2.28
CA GLN A 65 6.32 9.66 0.93
C GLN A 65 4.98 8.94 0.85
N ILE A 66 4.13 9.35 -0.08
CA ILE A 66 2.80 8.79 -0.29
C ILE A 66 2.78 8.10 -1.64
N LYS A 67 2.41 6.81 -1.63
CA LYS A 67 2.17 6.01 -2.83
C LYS A 67 0.73 5.54 -2.85
N LYS A 68 -0.01 5.87 -3.89
CA LYS A 68 -1.37 5.38 -4.13
C LYS A 68 -1.37 4.40 -5.29
N ILE A 69 -1.98 3.25 -5.07
CA ILE A 69 -2.12 2.22 -6.11
C ILE A 69 -3.60 1.97 -6.31
N HIS A 70 -4.09 2.24 -7.52
CA HIS A 70 -5.49 2.04 -7.89
C HIS A 70 -5.67 0.61 -8.36
N ILE A 71 -6.62 -0.11 -7.78
CA ILE A 71 -6.86 -1.52 -8.03
C ILE A 71 -8.33 -1.71 -8.42
N LYS A 72 -8.56 -2.33 -9.58
CA LYS A 72 -9.89 -2.77 -10.00
C LYS A 72 -10.18 -4.14 -9.41
N CYS A 73 -11.31 -4.27 -8.74
CA CYS A 73 -11.84 -5.56 -8.32
C CYS A 73 -12.82 -6.08 -9.36
N HIS A 74 -12.51 -7.18 -10.04
CA HIS A 74 -13.38 -7.81 -11.03
C HIS A 74 -14.59 -8.52 -10.41
N LYS A 75 -14.61 -8.76 -9.09
CA LYS A 75 -15.77 -9.35 -8.39
C LYS A 75 -16.92 -8.35 -8.24
N CYS A 76 -16.62 -7.11 -7.84
CA CYS A 76 -17.63 -6.06 -7.64
C CYS A 76 -17.56 -4.94 -8.68
N GLU A 77 -16.69 -5.10 -9.69
CA GLU A 77 -16.45 -4.18 -10.81
C GLU A 77 -16.05 -2.75 -10.43
N ARG A 78 -15.79 -2.49 -9.15
CA ARG A 78 -15.39 -1.18 -8.59
C ARG A 78 -13.88 -1.04 -8.47
N ILE A 79 -13.42 0.21 -8.43
CA ILE A 79 -12.03 0.57 -8.18
C ILE A 79 -11.89 1.02 -6.72
N PHE A 80 -10.80 0.61 -6.09
CA PHE A 80 -10.36 1.13 -4.79
C PHE A 80 -8.88 1.52 -4.87
N GLN A 81 -8.40 2.22 -3.85
CA GLN A 81 -7.01 2.66 -3.79
C GLN A 81 -6.37 2.13 -2.50
N LEU A 82 -5.16 1.60 -2.61
CA LEU A 82 -4.27 1.43 -1.46
C LEU A 82 -3.38 2.67 -1.35
N LYS A 83 -3.50 3.41 -0.26
CA LYS A 83 -2.62 4.53 0.08
C LYS A 83 -1.57 4.04 1.08
N LEU A 84 -0.32 4.05 0.66
CA LEU A 84 0.86 3.70 1.43
C LEU A 84 1.56 5.00 1.83
N GLU A 85 1.63 5.30 3.13
CA GLU A 85 2.37 6.45 3.65
C GLU A 85 3.64 5.98 4.37
N THR A 86 4.81 6.40 3.90
CA THR A 86 6.09 6.16 4.55
C THR A 86 6.53 7.44 5.24
N ILE A 87 6.67 7.38 6.57
CA ILE A 87 7.18 8.51 7.36
C ILE A 87 8.70 8.33 7.49
N GLU A 88 9.47 9.17 6.80
CA GLU A 88 10.93 9.18 6.93
C GLU A 88 11.33 9.99 8.17
N LYS A 89 12.05 9.36 9.12
CA LYS A 89 12.60 9.94 10.38
C LYS A 89 11.67 9.89 11.61
N VAL A 90 11.17 8.70 11.97
CA VAL A 90 10.28 8.54 13.13
C VAL A 90 11.04 8.62 14.48
N ALA A 91 12.35 8.39 14.51
CA ALA A 91 13.20 8.61 15.69
C ALA A 91 14.69 8.78 15.34
N LYS A 92 15.39 9.72 16.00
CA LYS A 92 16.86 9.71 16.04
C LYS A 92 17.31 8.78 17.18
N PRO A 93 18.28 7.87 16.97
CA PRO A 93 18.79 7.04 18.05
C PRO A 93 19.38 7.93 19.16
N THR A 94 18.94 7.74 20.40
CA THR A 94 19.43 8.47 21.57
C THR A 94 20.81 7.95 21.95
N LYS A 95 21.86 8.61 21.41
CA LYS A 95 23.29 8.57 21.81
C LYS A 95 23.86 7.23 22.32
N GLY A 96 24.72 6.62 21.49
CA GLY A 96 25.87 5.87 22.00
C GLY A 96 26.13 4.51 21.37
N SER A 97 26.41 4.46 20.07
CA SER A 97 27.18 3.34 19.52
C SER A 97 27.82 3.72 18.20
N ASP A 98 29.14 3.62 18.18
CA ASP A 98 30.02 3.80 17.03
C ASP A 98 29.55 3.08 15.75
N LYS A 99 29.63 3.82 14.64
CA LYS A 99 29.92 3.32 13.28
C LYS A 99 29.11 2.09 12.83
N LYS A 100 27.89 2.34 12.37
CA LYS A 100 27.30 1.75 11.16
C LYS A 100 26.27 2.76 10.64
N LYS A 101 26.05 2.83 9.33
CA LYS A 101 25.03 3.71 8.74
C LYS A 101 23.69 3.41 9.44
N ASP A 102 23.29 4.30 10.33
CA ASP A 102 22.01 4.19 11.05
C ASP A 102 20.90 4.26 9.99
N GLU A 103 20.25 3.12 9.74
CA GLU A 103 19.01 3.07 8.97
C GLU A 103 17.97 3.83 9.79
N ASP A 104 17.68 5.07 9.39
CA ASP A 104 16.60 5.86 9.98
C ASP A 104 15.34 4.99 10.05
N LEU A 105 14.79 4.79 11.25
CA LEU A 105 13.57 3.99 11.43
C LEU A 105 12.42 4.68 10.69
N SER A 106 11.96 4.06 9.60
CA SER A 106 10.78 4.45 8.83
C SER A 106 9.56 3.64 9.28
N MET A 107 8.38 4.25 9.26
CA MET A 107 7.12 3.57 9.53
C MET A 107 6.20 3.69 8.33
N GLY A 108 5.75 2.56 7.78
CA GLY A 108 4.74 2.49 6.72
C GLY A 108 3.32 2.38 7.30
N LEU A 109 2.38 3.14 6.76
CA LEU A 109 0.95 3.08 7.07
C LEU A 109 0.16 2.74 5.81
N VAL A 110 -0.77 1.79 5.91
CA VAL A 110 -1.65 1.41 4.80
C VAL A 110 -3.08 1.84 5.08
N TYR A 111 -3.69 2.57 4.14
CA TYR A 111 -5.10 2.92 4.15
C TYR A 111 -5.80 2.39 2.90
N ALA A 112 -7.08 2.03 3.04
CA ALA A 112 -7.97 1.81 1.91
C ALA A 112 -8.74 3.09 1.60
N LEU A 113 -8.80 3.48 0.34
CA LEU A 113 -9.67 4.54 -0.16
C LEU A 113 -10.63 4.00 -1.22
N ASP A 114 -11.77 4.64 -1.43
CA ASP A 114 -12.63 4.37 -2.58
C ASP A 114 -12.09 5.03 -3.87
N GLU A 115 -12.83 4.90 -4.97
CA GLU A 115 -12.46 5.49 -6.26
C GLU A 115 -12.31 7.02 -6.21
N GLU A 116 -13.14 7.70 -5.41
CA GLU A 116 -13.14 9.16 -5.25
C GLU A 116 -12.02 9.64 -4.30
N GLY A 117 -11.37 8.72 -3.59
CA GLY A 117 -10.30 9.02 -2.63
C GLY A 117 -10.82 9.22 -1.21
N ASN A 118 -12.08 8.88 -0.91
CA ASN A 118 -12.59 8.91 0.45
C ASN A 118 -11.96 7.79 1.27
N ASN A 119 -11.55 8.11 2.50
CA ASN A 119 -10.88 7.16 3.39
C ASN A 119 -11.87 6.12 3.93
N LEU A 120 -11.64 4.84 3.61
CA LEU A 120 -12.45 3.70 4.06
C LEU A 120 -11.93 3.09 5.37
N GLY A 121 -10.70 3.42 5.78
CA GLY A 121 -10.11 3.00 7.03
C GLY A 121 -8.60 2.79 6.96
N HIS A 122 -7.96 2.88 8.13
CA HIS A 122 -6.59 2.41 8.32
C HIS A 122 -6.58 0.90 8.37
N ILE A 123 -5.78 0.26 7.51
CA ILE A 123 -5.62 -1.19 7.49
C ILE A 123 -4.57 -1.59 8.52
N GLY A 124 -3.37 -1.02 8.46
CA GLY A 124 -2.27 -1.41 9.35
C GLY A 124 -0.93 -0.77 9.00
N TYR A 125 0.15 -1.40 9.47
CA TYR A 125 1.53 -0.95 9.32
C TYR A 125 2.32 -1.87 8.38
N PHE A 126 3.32 -1.37 7.68
CA PHE A 126 4.23 -2.16 6.84
C PHE A 126 5.68 -1.67 6.94
#